data_AF-A0A8X6Q4T0-F1
#
_entry.id   AF-A0A8X6Q4T0-F1
#
_cell.length_a   1.000
_cell.length_b   1.000
_cell.length_c   1.000
_cell.angle_alpha   90.00
_cell.angle_beta   90.00
_cell.angle_gamma   90.00
#
_symmetry.space_group_name_H-M   'P 1'
#
loop_
_entity.id
_entity.type
_entity.pdbx_description
1 polymer ?
#
loop_
_entity_poly.entity_id
_entity_poly.type
_entity_poly.pdbx_seq_one_letter_code
_entity_poly.pdbx_strand_id
1 'polypeptide(L)'
;MPANESLSYYRPPIVGFSVHSPFIQDDPTVSSNLLTLGHRYEISIRLEEEHLLPHPFPTDCANYDELWRQNNKTGSRSQEVCQNKCLDSFNDRCWEYVLADALSENNDGHTQDYSSCKKMDLEEIPSCEMNCKANCL
;
A
#
# COMPACT_ATOMS: atom_id res chain seq x y z
N MET A 1 23.20 -10.28 -44.50
CA MET A 1 22.94 -9.63 -43.19
C MET A 1 21.67 -10.26 -42.65
N PRO A 2 21.70 -11.05 -41.56
CA PRO A 2 20.48 -11.59 -40.99
C PRO A 2 19.82 -10.51 -40.11
N ALA A 3 18.50 -10.41 -40.22
CA ALA A 3 17.68 -9.52 -39.42
C ALA A 3 17.70 -9.98 -37.95
N ASN A 4 17.86 -9.02 -37.05
CA ASN A 4 17.85 -9.23 -35.61
C ASN A 4 16.38 -9.35 -35.16
N GLU A 5 15.83 -10.56 -35.13
CA GLU A 5 14.50 -10.80 -34.59
C GLU A 5 14.54 -10.65 -33.06
N SER A 6 13.93 -9.57 -32.54
CA SER A 6 13.70 -9.46 -31.11
C SER A 6 12.59 -10.43 -30.73
N LEU A 7 12.95 -11.44 -29.93
CA LEU A 7 11.99 -12.31 -29.27
C LEU A 7 11.23 -11.48 -28.22
N SER A 8 10.12 -10.88 -28.64
CA SER A 8 9.12 -10.33 -27.71
C SER A 8 8.51 -11.51 -26.95
N TYR A 9 8.85 -11.62 -25.66
CA TYR A 9 8.30 -12.65 -24.77
C TYR A 9 6.82 -12.36 -24.56
N TYR A 10 5.94 -13.03 -25.32
CA TYR A 10 4.49 -12.88 -25.19
C TYR A 10 4.06 -13.40 -23.83
N ARG A 11 3.76 -12.49 -22.89
CA ARG A 11 3.03 -12.83 -21.68
C ARG A 11 1.54 -12.83 -22.00
N PRO A 12 0.83 -13.97 -21.87
CA PRO A 12 -0.62 -13.96 -21.99
C PRO A 12 -1.22 -13.02 -20.93
N PRO A 13 -2.36 -12.37 -21.21
CA PRO A 13 -3.00 -11.50 -20.24
C PRO A 13 -3.45 -12.33 -19.03
N ILE A 14 -3.19 -11.82 -17.83
CA ILE A 14 -3.59 -12.42 -16.56
C ILE A 14 -4.56 -11.44 -15.89
N VAL A 15 -5.61 -11.96 -15.26
CA VAL A 15 -6.56 -11.16 -14.48
C VAL A 15 -6.32 -11.44 -13.01
N GLY A 16 -6.00 -10.41 -12.23
CA GLY A 16 -5.97 -10.50 -10.77
C GLY A 16 -7.37 -10.34 -10.19
N PHE A 17 -7.76 -11.19 -9.25
CA PHE A 17 -9.00 -11.10 -8.48
C PHE A 17 -8.71 -11.16 -6.98
N SER A 18 -9.15 -10.15 -6.23
CA SER A 18 -9.05 -10.11 -4.77
C SER A 18 -10.39 -9.72 -4.14
N VAL A 19 -10.60 -10.17 -2.91
CA VAL A 19 -11.75 -9.79 -2.07
C VAL A 19 -11.17 -9.27 -0.77
N HIS A 20 -11.56 -8.06 -0.41
CA HIS A 20 -11.05 -7.38 0.76
C HIS A 20 -12.16 -6.57 1.43
N SER A 21 -11.92 -6.16 2.67
CA SER A 21 -12.82 -5.24 3.37
C SER A 21 -12.86 -3.88 2.65
N PRO A 22 -14.02 -3.20 2.57
CA PRO A 22 -14.12 -1.85 1.97
C PRO A 22 -13.33 -0.79 2.77
N PHE A 23 -12.80 -1.15 3.94
CA PHE A 23 -12.07 -0.25 4.82
C PHE A 23 -10.55 -0.40 4.71
N ILE A 24 -10.06 -1.35 3.90
CA ILE A 24 -8.65 -1.50 3.58
C ILE A 24 -8.43 -1.23 2.09
N GLN A 25 -7.34 -0.53 1.80
CA GLN A 25 -6.87 -0.38 0.42
C GLN A 25 -6.11 -1.65 0.06
N ASP A 26 -6.60 -2.33 -0.97
CA ASP A 26 -5.99 -3.55 -1.46
C ASP A 26 -5.12 -3.24 -2.68
N ASP A 27 -3.93 -3.82 -2.72
CA ASP A 27 -3.09 -3.82 -3.90
C ASP A 27 -3.28 -5.13 -4.66
N PRO A 28 -4.04 -5.13 -5.77
CA PRO A 28 -4.30 -6.33 -6.54
C PRO A 28 -3.02 -6.91 -7.17
N THR A 29 -1.89 -6.20 -7.17
CA THR A 29 -0.60 -6.76 -7.62
C THR A 29 0.06 -7.66 -6.58
N VAL A 30 -0.31 -7.51 -5.31
CA VAL A 30 0.30 -8.24 -4.17
C VAL A 30 -0.61 -9.34 -3.64
N SER A 31 -1.92 -9.10 -3.54
CA SER A 31 -2.86 -9.96 -2.81
C SER A 31 -3.86 -10.70 -3.69
N SER A 32 -3.74 -10.62 -5.03
CA SER A 32 -4.76 -11.19 -5.93
C SER A 32 -4.55 -12.66 -6.28
N ASN A 33 -5.67 -13.34 -6.46
CA ASN A 33 -5.74 -14.63 -7.12
C ASN A 33 -5.65 -14.43 -8.63
N LEU A 34 -4.68 -15.08 -9.26
CA LEU A 34 -4.47 -14.99 -10.70
C LEU A 34 -5.45 -15.91 -11.43
N LEU A 35 -6.29 -15.32 -12.28
CA LEU A 35 -7.24 -16.02 -13.12
C LEU A 35 -6.71 -16.12 -14.55
N THR A 36 -6.79 -17.33 -15.11
CA THR A 36 -6.47 -17.63 -16.50
C THR A 36 -7.67 -17.36 -17.39
N LEU A 37 -7.43 -16.76 -18.56
CA LEU A 37 -8.46 -16.49 -19.56
C LEU A 37 -9.05 -17.77 -20.17
N GLY A 38 -10.30 -17.70 -20.64
CA GLY A 38 -10.98 -18.82 -21.31
C GLY A 38 -11.63 -19.83 -20.34
N HIS A 39 -11.50 -19.62 -19.04
CA HIS A 39 -12.10 -20.47 -18.01
C HIS A 39 -13.30 -19.79 -17.35
N ARG A 40 -14.22 -20.62 -16.83
CA ARG A 40 -15.31 -20.18 -15.96
C ARG A 40 -14.94 -20.54 -14.52
N TYR A 41 -15.00 -19.55 -13.64
CA TYR A 41 -14.70 -19.70 -12.22
C TYR A 41 -15.99 -19.64 -11.40
N GLU A 42 -16.05 -20.46 -10.35
CA GLU A 42 -17.05 -20.36 -9.29
C GLU A 42 -16.31 -19.90 -8.03
N ILE A 43 -16.69 -18.73 -7.51
CA ILE A 43 -16.00 -18.08 -6.40
C ILE A 43 -16.95 -18.08 -5.21
N SER A 44 -16.62 -18.88 -4.20
CA SER A 44 -17.37 -18.98 -2.95
C SER A 44 -16.71 -18.13 -1.88
N ILE A 45 -17.44 -17.15 -1.37
CA ILE A 45 -16.95 -16.20 -0.36
C ILE A 45 -17.62 -16.54 0.97
N ARG A 46 -16.82 -16.68 2.03
CA ARG A 46 -17.30 -16.82 3.40
C ARG A 46 -16.75 -15.66 4.24
N LEU A 47 -17.64 -14.95 4.91
CA LEU A 47 -17.25 -13.95 5.88
C LEU A 47 -16.88 -14.64 7.19
N GLU A 48 -15.68 -14.36 7.69
CA GLU A 48 -15.22 -14.77 9.01
C GLU A 48 -14.91 -13.50 9.81
N GLU A 49 -15.49 -13.40 11.00
CA GLU A 49 -15.23 -12.31 11.94
C GLU A 49 -14.56 -12.88 13.18
N GLU A 50 -13.46 -12.26 13.58
CA GLU A 50 -12.79 -12.53 14.84
C GLU A 50 -13.10 -11.38 15.79
N HIS A 51 -13.59 -11.70 17.00
CA HIS A 51 -13.90 -10.74 18.06
C HIS A 51 -13.01 -11.08 19.25
N LEU A 52 -12.16 -10.16 19.73
CA LEU A 52 -11.39 -10.43 20.96
C LEU A 52 -12.24 -10.20 22.20
N LEU A 53 -11.71 -10.69 23.30
CA LEU A 53 -12.30 -10.52 24.61
C LEU A 53 -12.33 -9.02 24.96
N PRO A 54 -13.50 -8.46 25.33
CA PRO A 54 -13.57 -7.13 25.89
C PRO A 54 -12.78 -7.09 27.21
N HIS A 55 -12.43 -5.87 27.63
CA HIS A 55 -11.82 -5.54 28.93
C HIS A 55 -12.18 -6.55 30.06
N PRO A 56 -11.22 -7.11 30.82
CA PRO A 56 -10.07 -6.41 31.41
C PRO A 56 -8.69 -6.88 30.93
N PHE A 57 -8.61 -7.51 29.77
CA PHE A 57 -7.31 -7.89 29.23
C PHE A 57 -6.59 -6.62 28.73
N PRO A 58 -5.42 -6.27 29.28
CA PRO A 58 -4.63 -5.17 28.75
C PRO A 58 -4.12 -5.57 27.37
N THR A 59 -4.75 -5.02 26.34
CA THR A 59 -4.34 -5.19 24.95
C THR A 59 -3.68 -3.89 24.49
N ASP A 60 -2.41 -3.94 24.10
CA ASP A 60 -1.71 -2.80 23.46
C ASP A 60 -2.12 -2.68 21.98
N CYS A 61 -3.42 -2.55 21.75
CA CYS A 61 -4.04 -2.46 20.44
C CYS A 61 -4.81 -1.14 20.29
N ALA A 62 -5.18 -0.80 19.06
CA ALA A 62 -6.04 0.34 18.75
C ALA A 62 -7.36 -0.15 18.14
N ASN A 63 -8.49 0.32 18.70
CA ASN A 63 -9.79 0.16 18.05
C ASN A 63 -9.97 1.29 17.03
N TYR A 64 -9.55 1.04 15.79
CA TYR A 64 -9.54 2.06 14.74
C TYR A 64 -10.95 2.55 14.35
N ASP A 65 -11.97 1.70 14.43
CA ASP A 65 -13.34 2.11 14.14
C ASP A 65 -13.88 3.08 15.21
N GLU A 66 -13.61 2.81 16.49
CA GLU A 66 -13.99 3.70 17.57
C GLU A 66 -13.22 5.03 17.51
N LEU A 67 -11.89 4.98 17.29
CA LEU A 67 -11.08 6.17 17.08
C LEU A 67 -11.58 7.01 15.90
N TRP A 68 -11.93 6.38 14.79
CA TRP A 68 -12.49 7.06 13.62
C TRP A 68 -13.84 7.72 13.93
N ARG A 69 -14.72 7.04 14.66
CA ARG A 69 -16.00 7.60 15.09
C ARG A 69 -15.82 8.81 16.02
N GLN A 70 -14.91 8.71 16.99
CA GLN A 70 -14.60 9.78 17.95
C GLN A 70 -13.95 10.99 17.27
N ASN A 71 -13.12 10.75 16.25
CA ASN A 71 -12.45 11.80 15.48
C ASN A 71 -13.32 12.35 14.33
N ASN A 72 -14.64 12.44 14.51
CA ASN A 72 -15.57 12.98 13.49
C ASN A 72 -15.43 12.30 12.11
N LYS A 73 -15.25 10.98 12.08
CA LYS A 73 -15.07 10.20 10.85
C LYS A 73 -13.82 10.56 10.06
N THR A 74 -12.74 10.93 10.76
CA THR A 74 -11.43 11.19 10.18
C THR A 74 -10.38 10.23 10.75
N GLY A 75 -9.26 10.05 10.05
CA GLY A 75 -8.20 9.12 10.45
C GLY A 75 -8.24 7.76 9.74
N SER A 76 -7.42 6.82 10.20
CA SER A 76 -7.33 5.47 9.64
C SER A 76 -8.32 4.53 10.30
N ARG A 77 -8.88 3.60 9.53
CA ARG A 77 -9.88 2.63 10.00
C ARG A 77 -9.34 1.21 10.18
N SER A 78 -8.06 1.02 9.93
CA SER A 78 -7.34 -0.21 10.20
C SER A 78 -5.85 0.09 10.42
N GLN A 79 -5.12 -0.92 10.89
CA GLN A 79 -3.67 -0.85 11.04
C GLN A 79 -2.97 -0.70 9.67
N GLU A 80 -3.40 -1.45 8.67
CA GLU A 80 -2.83 -1.43 7.31
C GLU A 80 -3.02 -0.06 6.67
N VAL A 81 -4.20 0.56 6.83
CA VAL A 81 -4.43 1.92 6.33
C VAL A 81 -3.59 2.95 7.09
N CYS A 82 -3.29 2.72 8.38
CA CYS A 82 -2.37 3.57 9.13
C CYS A 82 -0.95 3.48 8.55
N GLN A 83 -0.44 2.26 8.33
CA GLN A 83 0.89 2.01 7.77
C GLN A 83 1.01 2.56 6.34
N ASN A 84 0.01 2.30 5.49
CA ASN A 84 0.00 2.82 4.12
C ASN A 84 0.03 4.34 4.08
N LYS A 85 -0.66 5.03 5.00
CA LYS A 85 -0.56 6.50 5.11
C LYS A 85 0.84 6.98 5.48
N CYS A 86 1.59 6.24 6.28
CA CYS A 86 2.99 6.58 6.57
C CYS A 86 3.83 6.53 5.28
N LEU A 87 3.64 5.48 4.48
CA LEU A 87 4.33 5.30 3.21
C LEU A 87 3.92 6.34 2.16
N ASP A 88 2.62 6.58 2.00
CA ASP A 88 2.08 7.57 1.05
C ASP A 88 2.58 8.98 1.42
N SER A 89 2.53 9.33 2.69
CA SER A 89 3.03 10.63 3.16
C SER A 89 4.52 10.81 2.89
N PHE A 90 5.32 9.74 2.99
CA PHE A 90 6.72 9.77 2.61
C PHE A 90 6.89 9.92 1.09
N ASN A 91 6.14 9.16 0.31
CA ASN A 91 6.19 9.19 -1.15
C ASN A 91 5.80 10.55 -1.72
N ASP A 92 4.74 11.17 -1.19
CA ASP A 92 4.30 12.51 -1.60
C ASP A 92 5.41 13.54 -1.37
N ARG A 93 6.04 13.53 -0.19
CA ARG A 93 7.17 14.42 0.14
C ARG A 93 8.38 14.16 -0.75
N CYS A 94 8.71 12.89 -0.98
CA CYS A 94 9.80 12.49 -1.87
C CYS A 94 9.54 12.97 -3.31
N TRP A 95 8.32 12.83 -3.80
CA TRP A 95 7.95 13.26 -5.15
C TRP A 95 8.00 14.77 -5.30
N GLU A 96 7.54 15.54 -4.31
CA GLU A 96 7.69 17.00 -4.29
C GLU A 96 9.16 17.41 -4.39
N TYR A 97 10.05 16.72 -3.66
CA TYR A 97 11.49 16.99 -3.69
C TYR A 97 12.11 16.66 -5.05
N VAL A 98 11.82 15.48 -5.60
CA VAL A 98 12.31 15.05 -6.91
C VAL A 98 11.82 15.98 -8.01
N LEU A 99 10.56 16.42 -7.95
CA LEU A 99 10.00 17.37 -8.91
C LEU A 99 10.67 18.75 -8.79
N ALA A 100 10.92 19.24 -7.58
CA ALA A 100 11.62 20.51 -7.36
C ALA A 100 13.07 20.47 -7.91
N ASP A 101 13.78 19.36 -7.73
CA ASP A 101 15.14 19.17 -8.25
C ASP A 101 15.16 19.07 -9.79
N ALA A 102 14.18 18.37 -10.37
CA ALA A 102 14.01 18.27 -11.82
C ALA A 102 13.67 19.60 -12.50
N LEU A 103 13.03 20.52 -11.78
CA LEU A 103 12.67 21.86 -12.27
C LEU A 103 13.77 22.91 -12.02
N SER A 104 14.84 22.56 -11.30
CA SER A 104 15.98 23.46 -11.10
C SER A 104 16.80 23.56 -12.39
N GLU A 105 17.10 24.79 -12.83
CA GLU A 105 17.68 25.13 -14.15
C GLU A 105 19.09 24.58 -14.43
N ASN A 106 19.67 23.75 -13.56
CA ASN A 106 21.06 23.28 -13.65
C ASN A 106 21.24 21.79 -14.01
N ASN A 107 20.17 21.05 -14.34
CA ASN A 107 20.29 19.62 -14.60
C ASN A 107 20.37 19.29 -16.11
N ASP A 108 21.59 19.11 -16.59
CA ASP A 108 21.92 18.41 -17.83
C ASP A 108 21.43 16.95 -17.75
N GLY A 109 20.28 16.67 -18.35
CA GLY A 109 19.92 15.33 -18.85
C GLY A 109 19.78 14.20 -17.82
N HIS A 110 18.53 13.96 -17.42
CA HIS A 110 17.96 12.65 -17.11
C HIS A 110 18.80 11.63 -16.32
N THR A 111 18.74 11.75 -15.00
CA THR A 111 18.45 10.60 -14.13
C THR A 111 17.53 11.10 -13.02
N GLN A 112 16.35 10.49 -12.85
CA GLN A 112 15.55 10.66 -11.64
C GLN A 112 16.38 10.11 -10.48
N ASP A 113 17.16 10.99 -9.83
CA ASP A 113 18.00 10.57 -8.72
C ASP A 113 17.16 10.48 -7.46
N TYR A 114 16.58 9.29 -7.24
CA TYR A 114 15.91 8.95 -5.98
C TYR A 114 16.88 8.96 -4.77
N SER A 115 18.19 9.15 -4.97
CA SER A 115 19.14 9.34 -3.86
C SER A 115 18.81 10.58 -3.03
N SER A 116 18.13 11.58 -3.61
CA SER A 116 17.69 12.76 -2.88
C SER A 116 16.61 12.44 -1.85
N CYS A 117 15.79 11.42 -2.10
CA CYS A 117 14.84 10.91 -1.11
C CYS A 117 15.51 10.11 0.02
N LYS A 118 16.77 9.67 -0.14
CA LYS A 118 17.56 9.13 0.98
C LYS A 118 17.96 10.20 2.00
N LYS A 119 17.83 11.49 1.66
CA LYS A 119 18.07 12.60 2.61
C LYS A 119 16.82 12.95 3.43
N MET A 120 15.63 12.55 2.97
CA MET A 120 14.46 12.48 3.85
C MET A 120 14.64 11.24 4.71
N ASP A 121 14.48 11.38 6.03
CA ASP A 121 14.81 10.32 6.97
C ASP A 121 13.97 9.08 6.67
N LEU A 122 14.59 8.06 6.08
CA LEU A 122 14.05 6.70 6.00
C LEU A 122 13.75 6.15 7.41
N GLU A 123 14.28 6.78 8.46
CA GLU A 123 13.95 6.51 9.86
C GLU A 123 12.56 7.03 10.28
N GLU A 124 11.95 7.96 9.54
CA GLU A 124 10.59 8.46 9.82
C GLU A 124 9.50 7.43 9.50
N ILE A 125 9.71 6.54 8.51
CA ILE A 125 8.71 5.51 8.16
C ILE A 125 8.56 4.51 9.32
N PRO A 126 9.64 3.86 9.83
CA PRO A 126 9.54 2.99 11.01
C PRO A 126 8.98 3.73 12.23
N SER A 127 9.34 5.00 12.43
CA SER A 127 8.82 5.82 13.52
C SER A 127 7.31 6.07 13.41
N CYS A 128 6.81 6.35 12.21
CA CYS A 128 5.39 6.51 11.93
C CYS A 128 4.64 5.18 12.13
N GLU A 129 5.17 4.08 11.60
CA GLU A 129 4.59 2.75 11.72
C GLU A 129 4.53 2.24 13.16
N MET A 130 5.49 2.63 14.03
CA MET A 130 5.43 2.32 15.47
C MET A 130 4.18 2.90 16.15
N ASN A 131 3.57 3.96 15.59
CA ASN A 131 2.31 4.50 16.11
C ASN A 131 1.07 3.76 15.58
N CYS A 132 1.23 2.92 14.56
CA CYS A 132 0.16 2.08 14.00
C CYS A 132 0.05 0.77 14.79
N LYS A 133 -0.55 0.86 15.98
CA LYS A 133 -0.79 -0.28 16.87
C LYS A 133 -1.57 -1.40 16.17
N ALA A 134 -1.40 -2.62 16.65
CA ALA A 134 -2.21 -3.75 16.21
C ALA A 134 -3.71 -3.41 16.35
N ASN A 135 -4.53 -3.84 15.41
CA ASN A 135 -5.97 -3.63 15.52
C ASN A 135 -6.52 -4.39 16.73
N CYS A 136 -7.37 -3.75 17.53
CA CYS A 136 -8.17 -4.46 18.52
C CYS A 136 -9.24 -5.23 17.75
N LEU A 137 -9.00 -6.50 17.50
CA LEU A 137 -10.02 -7.43 17.04
C LEU A 137 -11.17 -7.52 18.07
#